data_AF-A0A4Q1ZS39-F1
#
_entry.id   AF-A0A4Q1ZS39-F1
#
_cell.length_a   1.000
_cell.length_b   1.000
_cell.length_c   1.000
_cell.angle_alpha   90.00
_cell.angle_beta   90.00
_cell.angle_gamma   90.00
#
_symmetry.space_group_name_H-M   'P 1'
#
loop_
_entity.id
_entity.type
_entity.pdbx_description
1 polymer ?
#
loop_
_entity_poly.entity_id
_entity_poly.type
_entity_poly.pdbx_seq_one_letter_code
_entity_poly.pdbx_strand_id
1 'polypeptide(L)'
;MFGRDLSELVNRQWNHVNHQLDSEEVYLPLLFEDEEGNVRANPWAQGFLLGTNLRPDIWREIVEDETEGGAMVPIWALAYEHHDDPEMRPFDEPVTEDQRQELVIGAAAGVMRMHRYFLKRRDIYTPPSRTFTRSGDKTGRNDPCPCGSGKKFKQCCGRRAMMH
;
A
#
# COMPACT_ATOMS: atom_id res chain seq x y z
N MET A 1 3.38 -12.78 -22.58
CA MET A 1 1.93 -12.59 -22.38
C MET A 1 1.58 -12.62 -20.88
N PHE A 2 2.07 -13.60 -20.11
CA PHE A 2 1.86 -13.74 -18.65
C PHE A 2 2.17 -12.53 -17.75
N GLY A 3 3.12 -11.66 -18.11
CA GLY A 3 3.50 -10.51 -17.27
C GLY A 3 2.48 -9.37 -17.21
N ARG A 4 1.62 -9.20 -18.24
CA ARG A 4 0.56 -8.18 -18.22
C ARG A 4 -0.58 -8.58 -17.28
N ASP A 5 -0.95 -9.85 -17.28
CA ASP A 5 -2.05 -10.37 -16.45
C ASP A 5 -1.73 -10.29 -14.96
N LEU A 6 -0.51 -10.65 -14.54
CA LEU A 6 -0.12 -10.57 -13.13
C LEU A 6 -0.11 -9.13 -12.62
N SER A 7 0.43 -8.19 -13.39
CA SER A 7 0.41 -6.76 -13.00
C SER A 7 -1.01 -6.21 -12.88
N GLU A 8 -1.92 -6.63 -13.76
CA GLU A 8 -3.33 -6.26 -13.66
C GLU A 8 -3.99 -6.83 -12.39
N LEU A 9 -3.72 -8.09 -12.06
CA LEU A 9 -4.22 -8.72 -10.83
C LEU A 9 -3.70 -8.01 -9.58
N VAL A 10 -2.40 -7.72 -9.52
CA VAL A 10 -1.78 -7.01 -8.39
C VAL A 10 -2.36 -5.60 -8.26
N ASN A 11 -2.50 -4.86 -9.37
CA ASN A 11 -3.08 -3.51 -9.34
C ASN A 11 -4.55 -3.53 -8.91
N ARG A 12 -5.32 -4.54 -9.31
CA ARG A 12 -6.71 -4.69 -8.87
C ARG A 12 -6.77 -4.95 -7.36
N GLN A 13 -5.94 -5.85 -6.85
CA GLN A 13 -5.86 -6.11 -5.41
C GLN A 13 -5.44 -4.87 -4.63
N TRP A 14 -4.43 -4.15 -5.12
CA TRP A 14 -3.98 -2.89 -4.54
C TRP A 14 -5.11 -1.86 -4.44
N ASN A 15 -5.87 -1.67 -5.53
CA ASN A 15 -7.01 -0.75 -5.54
C ASN A 15 -8.13 -1.20 -4.61
N HIS A 16 -8.40 -2.51 -4.53
CA HIS A 16 -9.40 -3.07 -3.62
C HIS A 16 -9.04 -2.78 -2.16
N VAL A 17 -7.78 -3.04 -1.77
CA VAL A 17 -7.30 -2.77 -0.42
C VAL A 17 -7.40 -1.27 -0.10
N ASN A 18 -6.93 -0.38 -0.98
CA ASN A 18 -7.04 1.06 -0.73
C ASN A 18 -8.50 1.51 -0.57
N HIS A 19 -9.40 0.98 -1.40
CA HIS A 19 -10.82 1.31 -1.28
C HIS A 19 -11.40 0.90 0.07
N GLN A 20 -11.08 -0.30 0.57
CA GLN A 20 -11.51 -0.76 1.89
C GLN A 20 -10.92 0.09 3.02
N LEU A 21 -9.64 0.46 2.91
CA LEU A 21 -8.96 1.26 3.93
C LEU A 21 -9.47 2.71 4.01
N ASP A 22 -9.92 3.26 2.88
CA ASP A 22 -10.50 4.61 2.76
C ASP A 22 -12.01 4.66 3.06
N SER A 23 -12.70 3.52 3.08
CA SER A 23 -14.13 3.45 3.36
C SER A 23 -14.42 3.24 4.85
N GLU A 24 -15.71 3.32 5.23
CA GLU A 24 -16.18 2.94 6.56
C GLU A 24 -16.33 1.41 6.72
N GLU A 25 -16.01 0.63 5.69
CA GLU A 25 -16.12 -0.82 5.71
C GLU A 25 -14.95 -1.49 6.44
N VAL A 26 -15.16 -2.73 6.86
CA VAL A 26 -14.13 -3.52 7.52
C VAL A 26 -13.12 -4.02 6.48
N TYR A 27 -11.85 -3.67 6.65
CA TYR A 27 -10.76 -4.32 5.95
C TYR A 27 -10.67 -5.79 6.38
N LEU A 28 -10.62 -6.70 5.41
CA LEU A 28 -10.39 -8.12 5.64
C LEU A 28 -9.13 -8.55 4.90
N PRO A 29 -8.13 -9.14 5.59
CA PRO A 29 -6.96 -9.66 4.93
C PRO A 29 -7.32 -10.83 4.03
N LEU A 30 -6.67 -10.94 2.87
CA LEU A 30 -6.77 -12.12 2.03
C LEU A 30 -5.96 -13.24 2.66
N LEU A 31 -6.65 -14.24 3.21
CA LEU A 31 -6.05 -15.38 3.87
C LEU A 31 -6.28 -16.64 3.03
N PHE A 32 -5.30 -17.54 3.05
CA PHE A 32 -5.39 -18.83 2.38
C PHE A 32 -5.76 -19.92 3.37
N GLU A 33 -6.65 -20.81 2.93
CA GLU A 33 -6.94 -22.08 3.57
C GLU A 33 -5.87 -23.11 3.16
N ASP A 34 -5.39 -23.91 4.12
CA ASP A 34 -4.56 -25.07 3.83
C ASP A 34 -5.40 -26.25 3.28
N GLU A 35 -4.73 -27.36 2.92
CA GLU A 35 -5.41 -28.53 2.34
C GLU A 35 -6.43 -29.16 3.30
N GLU A 36 -6.25 -28.95 4.60
CA GLU A 36 -7.16 -29.37 5.66
C GLU A 36 -8.27 -28.34 5.96
N GLY A 37 -8.28 -27.19 5.27
CA GLY A 37 -9.28 -26.13 5.42
C GLY A 37 -9.02 -25.14 6.56
N ASN A 38 -7.83 -25.15 7.18
CA ASN A 38 -7.49 -24.23 8.25
C ASN A 38 -6.95 -22.91 7.70
N VAL A 39 -7.32 -21.80 8.35
CA VAL A 39 -6.85 -20.46 8.01
C VAL A 39 -5.74 -20.05 8.98
N ARG A 40 -4.49 -20.10 8.53
CA ARG A 40 -3.31 -19.88 9.40
C ARG A 40 -2.91 -18.41 9.55
N ALA A 41 -3.04 -17.63 8.48
CA ALA A 41 -2.65 -16.21 8.38
C ALA A 41 -1.15 -15.88 8.53
N ASN A 42 -0.28 -16.82 8.93
CA ASN A 42 1.16 -16.58 9.04
C ASN A 42 1.80 -16.04 7.73
N PRO A 43 1.51 -16.61 6.53
CA PRO A 43 2.08 -16.09 5.29
C PRO A 43 1.66 -14.65 4.98
N TRP A 44 0.43 -14.28 5.31
CA TRP A 44 -0.06 -12.91 5.16
C TRP A 44 0.69 -11.96 6.10
N ALA A 45 0.85 -12.35 7.38
CA ALA A 45 1.55 -11.53 8.38
C ALA A 45 3.04 -11.35 8.03
N GLN A 46 3.70 -12.41 7.59
CA GLN A 46 5.08 -12.35 7.09
C GLN A 46 5.21 -11.43 5.88
N GLY A 47 4.28 -11.53 4.91
CA GLY A 47 4.23 -10.63 3.77
C GLY A 47 4.03 -9.16 4.16
N PHE A 48 3.18 -8.90 5.16
CA PHE A 48 2.99 -7.56 5.71
C PHE A 48 4.29 -7.01 6.29
N LEU A 49 4.99 -7.78 7.14
CA LEU A 49 6.27 -7.37 7.72
C LEU A 49 7.38 -7.18 6.68
N LEU A 50 7.41 -7.99 5.62
CA LEU A 50 8.30 -7.76 4.48
C LEU A 50 8.00 -6.40 3.83
N GLY A 51 6.73 -6.06 3.66
CA GLY A 51 6.29 -4.77 3.13
C GLY A 51 6.68 -3.59 4.02
N THR A 52 6.51 -3.69 5.34
CA THR A 52 6.90 -2.62 6.27
C THR A 52 8.41 -2.42 6.31
N ASN A 53 9.18 -3.50 6.22
CA ASN A 53 10.65 -3.46 6.17
C ASN A 53 11.21 -2.82 4.90
N LEU A 54 10.40 -2.56 3.86
CA LEU A 54 10.83 -1.74 2.72
C LEU A 54 11.03 -0.27 3.08
N ARG A 55 10.42 0.20 4.18
CA ARG A 55 10.48 1.60 4.66
C ARG A 55 10.61 1.66 6.19
N PRO A 56 11.67 1.08 6.77
CA PRO A 56 11.78 0.86 8.21
C PRO A 56 11.72 2.14 9.02
N ASP A 57 12.26 3.26 8.50
CA ASP A 57 12.28 4.53 9.21
C ASP A 57 10.87 5.10 9.44
N ILE A 58 9.96 4.96 8.47
CA ILE A 58 8.57 5.42 8.61
C ILE A 58 7.81 4.52 9.58
N TRP A 59 8.01 3.20 9.48
CA TRP A 59 7.28 2.24 10.29
C TRP A 59 7.77 2.18 11.74
N ARG A 60 9.03 2.56 12.02
CA ARG A 60 9.53 2.69 13.39
C ARG A 60 8.73 3.70 14.21
N GLU A 61 8.29 4.80 13.59
CA GLU A 61 7.54 5.87 14.26
C GLU A 61 6.25 5.37 14.92
N ILE A 62 5.48 4.49 14.25
CA ILE A 62 4.27 3.92 14.83
C ILE A 62 4.58 2.79 15.81
N VAL A 63 5.61 1.99 15.54
CA VAL A 63 6.04 0.90 16.42
C VAL A 63 6.45 1.41 17.80
N GLU A 64 7.13 2.55 17.85
CA GLU A 64 7.60 3.18 19.10
C GLU A 64 6.53 4.08 19.75
N ASP A 65 5.36 4.28 19.10
CA ASP A 65 4.27 5.08 19.65
C ASP A 65 3.58 4.32 20.80
N GLU A 66 3.59 4.87 22.01
CA GLU A 66 3.02 4.25 23.20
C GLU A 66 1.52 3.98 23.10
N THR A 67 0.81 4.75 22.28
CA THR A 67 -0.63 4.60 22.10
C THR A 67 -0.91 3.64 20.95
N GLU A 68 -0.21 3.82 19.82
CA GLU A 68 -0.56 3.25 18.53
C GLU A 68 0.26 1.99 18.18
N GLY A 69 1.43 1.79 18.80
CA GLY A 69 2.34 0.67 18.52
C GLY A 69 1.75 -0.71 18.78
N GLY A 70 0.78 -0.80 19.70
CA GLY A 70 0.00 -2.02 19.94
C GLY A 70 -0.73 -2.56 18.70
N ALA A 71 -0.95 -1.73 17.68
CA ALA A 71 -1.56 -2.14 16.41
C ALA A 71 -0.75 -3.21 15.65
N MET A 72 0.57 -3.28 15.88
CA MET A 72 1.46 -4.23 15.20
C MET A 72 1.51 -5.59 15.87
N VAL A 73 1.14 -5.68 17.15
CA VAL A 73 1.34 -6.88 17.99
C VAL A 73 0.69 -8.14 17.41
N PRO A 74 -0.58 -8.13 16.95
CA PRO A 74 -1.18 -9.34 16.39
C PRO A 74 -0.49 -9.82 15.11
N ILE A 75 0.04 -8.88 14.31
CA ILE A 75 0.76 -9.20 13.07
C ILE A 75 2.11 -9.82 13.38
N TRP A 76 2.87 -9.28 14.35
CA TRP A 76 4.09 -9.92 14.82
C TRP A 76 3.84 -11.29 15.42
N ALA A 77 2.79 -11.43 16.23
CA ALA A 77 2.44 -12.69 16.86
C ALA A 77 2.17 -13.78 15.80
N LEU A 78 1.42 -13.46 14.75
CA LEU A 78 1.17 -14.37 13.63
C LEU A 78 2.46 -14.65 12.82
N ALA A 79 3.28 -13.63 12.55
CA ALA A 79 4.46 -13.80 11.71
C ALA A 79 5.54 -14.67 12.37
N TYR A 80 5.73 -14.53 13.68
CA TYR A 80 6.78 -15.19 14.47
C TYR A 80 6.31 -16.44 15.23
N GLU A 81 5.05 -16.84 15.11
CA GLU A 81 4.47 -18.03 15.76
C GLU A 81 5.35 -19.28 15.66
N HIS A 82 5.95 -19.50 14.49
CA HIS A 82 6.77 -20.68 14.17
C HIS A 82 8.24 -20.33 13.93
N HIS A 83 8.75 -19.27 14.56
CA HIS A 83 10.15 -18.88 14.40
C HIS A 83 11.10 -20.04 14.79
N ASP A 84 12.20 -20.18 14.05
CA ASP A 84 13.17 -21.28 14.25
C ASP A 84 13.79 -21.24 15.65
N ASP A 85 14.10 -20.03 16.11
CA ASP A 85 14.51 -19.76 17.50
C ASP A 85 13.28 -19.70 18.43
N PRO A 86 13.13 -20.62 19.40
CA PRO A 86 12.00 -20.62 20.33
C PRO A 86 11.93 -19.38 21.22
N GLU A 87 13.05 -18.74 21.56
CA GLU A 87 13.04 -17.53 22.42
C GLU A 87 12.42 -16.32 21.71
N MET A 88 12.39 -16.34 20.37
CA MET A 88 11.78 -15.30 19.55
C MET A 88 10.29 -15.53 19.28
N ARG A 89 9.73 -16.66 19.76
CA ARG A 89 8.31 -16.95 19.57
C ARG A 89 7.46 -16.12 20.52
N PRO A 90 6.30 -15.66 20.07
CA PRO A 90 5.40 -14.83 20.88
C PRO A 90 4.66 -15.62 21.97
N PHE A 91 4.59 -16.95 21.85
CA PHE A 91 3.88 -17.83 22.77
C PHE A 91 4.71 -19.08 23.07
N ASP A 92 4.71 -19.51 24.33
CA ASP A 92 5.35 -20.75 24.77
C ASP A 92 4.55 -21.99 24.35
N GLU A 93 3.23 -21.87 24.30
CA GLU A 93 2.29 -22.92 23.91
C GLU A 93 1.77 -22.68 22.48
N PRO A 94 1.38 -23.73 21.74
CA PRO A 94 0.77 -23.59 20.42
C PRO A 94 -0.48 -22.71 20.46
N VAL A 95 -0.61 -21.82 19.47
CA VAL A 95 -1.78 -20.94 19.32
C VAL A 95 -3.03 -21.79 19.07
N THR A 96 -4.03 -21.64 19.94
CA THR A 96 -5.33 -22.30 19.79
C THR A 96 -6.14 -21.68 18.67
N GLU A 97 -7.21 -22.34 18.23
CA GLU A 97 -8.07 -21.80 17.17
C GLU A 97 -8.74 -20.48 17.57
N ASP A 98 -9.27 -20.39 18.80
CA ASP A 98 -9.87 -19.16 19.31
C ASP A 98 -8.84 -18.02 19.38
N GLN A 99 -7.62 -18.30 19.86
CA GLN A 99 -6.54 -17.31 19.87
C GLN A 99 -6.17 -16.88 18.44
N ARG A 100 -6.16 -17.81 17.48
CA ARG A 100 -5.89 -17.49 16.08
C ARG A 100 -6.93 -16.55 15.51
N GLN A 101 -8.21 -16.80 15.76
CA GLN A 101 -9.30 -15.92 15.32
C GLN A 101 -9.15 -14.51 15.89
N GLU A 102 -8.85 -14.39 17.19
CA GLU A 102 -8.57 -13.10 17.84
C GLU A 102 -7.36 -12.38 17.23
N LEU A 103 -6.28 -13.11 16.94
CA LEU A 103 -5.10 -12.55 16.28
C LEU A 103 -5.40 -12.06 14.86
N VAL A 104 -6.21 -12.79 14.10
CA VAL A 104 -6.63 -12.39 12.74
C VAL A 104 -7.50 -11.14 12.78
N ILE A 105 -8.48 -11.08 13.69
CA ILE A 105 -9.34 -9.90 13.90
C ILE A 105 -8.47 -8.71 14.35
N GLY A 106 -7.58 -8.94 15.31
CA GLY A 106 -6.64 -7.94 15.81
C GLY A 106 -5.72 -7.41 14.72
N ALA A 107 -5.23 -8.27 13.82
CA ALA A 107 -4.43 -7.87 12.68
C ALA A 107 -5.21 -6.99 11.71
N ALA A 108 -6.46 -7.35 11.37
CA ALA A 108 -7.32 -6.54 10.51
C ALA A 108 -7.60 -5.15 11.12
N ALA A 109 -7.96 -5.11 12.40
CA ALA A 109 -8.16 -3.86 13.15
C ALA A 109 -6.86 -3.04 13.25
N GLY A 110 -5.73 -3.71 13.44
CA GLY A 110 -4.39 -3.14 13.45
C GLY A 110 -4.09 -2.42 12.14
N VAL A 111 -4.30 -3.05 10.98
CA VAL A 111 -4.14 -2.42 9.67
C VAL A 111 -4.99 -1.16 9.54
N MET A 112 -6.27 -1.21 9.92
CA MET A 112 -7.15 -0.02 9.88
C MET A 112 -6.67 1.10 10.81
N ARG A 113 -6.11 0.75 11.98
CA ARG A 113 -5.54 1.72 12.93
C ARG A 113 -4.27 2.37 12.38
N MET A 114 -3.35 1.57 11.86
CA MET A 114 -2.11 2.05 11.23
C MET A 114 -2.41 2.90 9.98
N HIS A 115 -3.40 2.51 9.16
CA HIS A 115 -3.84 3.29 8.03
C HIS A 115 -4.29 4.70 8.46
N ARG A 116 -5.17 4.79 9.46
CA ARG A 116 -5.62 6.09 10.00
C ARG A 116 -4.48 6.91 10.60
N TYR A 117 -3.52 6.26 11.26
CA TYR A 117 -2.33 6.91 11.81
C TYR A 117 -1.50 7.60 10.72
N PHE A 118 -1.22 6.88 9.63
CA PHE A 118 -0.41 7.40 8.52
C PHE A 118 -1.19 8.36 7.63
N LEU A 119 -2.50 8.16 7.45
CA LEU A 119 -3.35 9.07 6.67
C LEU A 119 -3.34 10.48 7.27
N LYS A 120 -3.45 10.60 8.61
CA LYS A 120 -3.34 11.88 9.33
C LYS A 120 -1.98 12.57 9.17
N ARG A 121 -0.93 11.81 8.83
CA ARG A 121 0.46 12.26 8.69
C ARG A 121 0.96 12.22 7.26
N ARG A 122 0.07 12.02 6.28
CA ARG A 122 0.44 11.78 4.88
C ARG A 122 1.32 12.89 4.28
N ASP A 123 1.08 14.13 4.69
CA ASP A 123 1.83 15.30 4.20
C ASP A 123 3.30 15.30 4.64
N ILE A 124 3.64 14.57 5.70
CA ILE A 124 5.03 14.44 6.20
C ILE A 124 5.85 13.57 5.23
N TYR A 125 5.25 12.50 4.71
CA TYR A 125 5.93 11.51 3.86
C TYR A 125 5.75 11.77 2.36
N THR A 126 4.82 12.64 1.99
CA THR A 126 4.61 13.05 0.60
C THR A 126 5.52 14.26 0.32
N PRO A 127 6.57 14.12 -0.51
CA PRO A 127 7.36 15.29 -0.89
C PRO A 127 6.41 16.34 -1.47
N PRO A 128 6.62 17.64 -1.17
CA PRO A 128 5.75 18.69 -1.66
C PRO A 128 5.64 18.52 -3.18
N SER A 129 4.41 18.39 -3.67
CA SER A 129 4.11 18.37 -5.10
C SER A 129 4.68 19.65 -5.70
N ARG A 130 5.91 19.59 -6.20
CA ARG A 130 6.45 20.66 -7.03
C ARG A 130 5.56 20.66 -8.26
N THR A 131 4.75 21.71 -8.40
CA THR A 131 4.06 21.99 -9.65
C THR A 131 5.11 21.87 -10.75
N PHE A 132 4.90 20.94 -11.68
CA PHE A 132 5.82 20.76 -12.79
C PHE A 132 5.86 22.06 -13.59
N THR A 133 6.86 22.89 -13.34
CA THR A 133 7.16 24.05 -14.17
C THR A 133 7.86 23.49 -15.40
N ARG A 134 7.18 23.55 -16.55
CA ARG A 134 7.83 23.24 -17.84
C ARG A 134 9.10 24.10 -17.93
N SER A 135 10.25 23.44 -18.00
CA SER A 135 11.58 24.06 -18.07
C SER A 135 11.86 24.72 -19.43
N GLY A 136 10.88 24.70 -20.34
CA GLY A 136 10.98 25.32 -21.66
C GLY A 136 10.10 26.55 -21.74
N ASP A 137 10.52 27.51 -22.55
CA ASP A 137 9.73 28.69 -22.88
C ASP A 137 8.33 28.27 -23.34
N LYS A 138 7.33 29.00 -22.83
CA LYS A 138 5.95 28.82 -23.28
C LYS A 138 5.90 29.15 -24.78
N THR A 139 5.80 28.14 -25.63
CA THR A 139 5.59 28.36 -27.07
C THR A 139 4.32 29.18 -27.26
N GLY A 140 4.49 30.42 -27.70
CA GLY A 140 3.39 31.33 -27.99
C GLY A 140 2.55 30.79 -29.13
N ARG A 141 1.25 31.10 -29.09
CA ARG A 141 0.26 30.63 -30.08
C ARG A 141 0.65 30.97 -31.54
N ASN A 142 1.45 32.03 -31.75
CA ASN A 142 1.92 32.48 -33.06
C ASN A 142 3.38 32.09 -33.39
N ASP A 143 4.11 31.46 -32.47
CA ASP A 143 5.52 31.11 -32.65
C ASP A 143 5.68 29.91 -33.61
N PRO A 144 6.87 29.72 -34.22
CA PRO A 144 7.18 28.51 -34.97
C PRO A 144 6.90 27.26 -34.14
N CYS A 145 6.21 26.29 -34.74
CA CYS A 145 5.84 25.07 -34.05
C CYS A 145 7.07 24.18 -33.81
N PRO A 146 7.30 23.69 -32.57
CA PRO A 146 8.52 22.93 -32.23
C PRO A 146 8.61 21.55 -32.90
N CYS A 147 7.56 21.10 -33.60
CA CYS A 147 7.60 19.86 -34.39
C CYS A 147 8.36 19.98 -35.73
N GLY A 148 8.93 21.16 -36.04
CA GLY A 148 9.70 21.38 -37.26
C GLY A 148 8.87 21.58 -38.53
N SER A 149 7.54 21.71 -38.41
CA SER A 149 6.65 21.84 -39.58
C SER A 149 6.74 23.18 -40.33
N GLY A 150 7.47 24.17 -39.81
CA GLY A 150 7.51 25.54 -40.33
C GLY A 150 6.22 26.36 -40.12
N LYS A 151 5.16 25.77 -39.53
CA LYS A 151 3.88 26.44 -39.27
C LYS A 151 3.86 27.12 -37.90
N LYS A 152 3.00 28.12 -37.71
CA LYS A 152 2.70 28.69 -36.38
C LYS A 152 2.06 27.64 -35.47
N PHE A 153 2.38 27.62 -34.17
CA PHE A 153 1.91 26.61 -33.21
C PHE A 153 0.38 26.38 -33.27
N LYS A 154 -0.43 27.46 -33.31
CA LYS A 154 -1.91 27.37 -33.43
C LYS A 154 -2.44 26.70 -34.68
N GLN A 155 -1.65 26.65 -35.74
CA GLN A 155 -2.00 26.03 -37.02
C GLN A 155 -1.41 24.62 -37.16
N CYS A 156 -0.71 24.12 -36.15
CA CYS A 156 -0.09 22.80 -36.12
C CYS A 156 -0.46 22.08 -34.81
N CYS A 157 0.50 21.75 -33.94
CA CYS A 157 0.27 21.00 -32.71
C CYS A 157 -0.69 21.69 -31.71
N GLY A 158 -0.85 23.01 -31.78
CA GLY A 158 -1.80 23.78 -30.97
C GLY A 158 -3.20 23.88 -31.55
N ARG A 159 -3.49 23.23 -32.68
CA ARG A 159 -4.82 23.20 -33.28
C ARG A 159 -5.70 22.25 -32.46
N ARG A 160 -6.67 22.79 -31.72
CA ARG A 160 -7.74 21.96 -31.13
C ARG A 160 -8.51 21.33 -32.29
N ALA A 161 -8.53 20.00 -32.37
CA ALA A 161 -9.48 19.34 -33.24
C ALA A 161 -10.88 19.72 -32.74
N MET A 162 -11.63 20.48 -33.53
CA MET A 162 -13.07 20.61 -33.32
C MET A 162 -13.66 19.24 -33.71
N MET A 163 -14.02 18.44 -32.70
CA MET A 163 -15.00 17.37 -32.90
C MET A 163 -16.33 18.06 -33.22
N HIS A 164 -16.85 17.81 -34.42
CA HIS A 164 -18.21 18.14 -34.81
C HIS A 164 -19.16 17.05 -34.34
#